data_AF-A0A7J7QJL3-F1
#
_entry.id   AF-A0A7J7QJL3-F1
#
_cell.length_a   1.000
_cell.length_b   1.000
_cell.length_c   1.000
_cell.angle_alpha   90.00
_cell.angle_beta   90.00
_cell.angle_gamma   90.00
#
_symmetry.space_group_name_H-M   'P 1'
#
loop_
_entity.id
_entity.type
_entity.pdbx_description
1 polymer ?
#
loop_
_entity_poly.entity_id
_entity_poly.type
_entity_poly.pdbx_seq_one_letter_code
_entity_poly.pdbx_strand_id
1 'polypeptide(L)'
;MQAHKSQVLARYRELLRLLQRLPTAKAAAARAEAQQTIRQRQQEADPEQQLQYLKELAAKIGFLRITTPRRPGEALEPGSFVLRDGQLVKGSGQDKGSRVADGSISKEEAQRKNREHYKRFYGKSMAKEMFF
;
A
#
# COMPACT_ATOMS: atom_id res chain seq x y z
N MET A 1 -22.89 9.06 3.10
CA MET A 1 -21.91 9.77 3.97
C MET A 1 -20.79 8.89 4.58
N GLN A 2 -20.87 7.55 4.63
CA GLN A 2 -19.80 6.73 5.26
C GLN A 2 -18.51 6.58 4.41
N ALA A 3 -18.60 6.71 3.08
CA ALA A 3 -17.46 6.51 2.17
C ALA A 3 -16.33 7.54 2.34
N HIS A 4 -16.64 8.79 2.71
CA HIS A 4 -15.62 9.83 2.89
C HIS A 4 -14.83 9.63 4.18
N LYS A 5 -15.44 9.08 5.24
CA LYS A 5 -14.79 8.86 6.53
C LYS A 5 -13.60 7.90 6.42
N SER A 6 -13.77 6.79 5.70
CA SER A 6 -12.68 5.82 5.51
C SER A 6 -11.53 6.40 4.69
N GLN A 7 -11.83 7.18 3.65
CA GLN A 7 -10.83 7.88 2.84
C GLN A 7 -10.05 8.91 3.65
N VAL A 8 -10.74 9.74 4.44
CA VAL A 8 -10.10 10.74 5.31
C VAL A 8 -9.18 10.06 6.33
N LEU A 9 -9.62 8.97 6.98
CA LEU A 9 -8.79 8.22 7.92
C LEU A 9 -7.57 7.59 7.25
N ALA A 10 -7.72 7.04 6.04
CA ALA A 10 -6.60 6.48 5.29
C ALA A 10 -5.56 7.57 4.96
N ARG A 11 -6.00 8.72 4.46
CA ARG A 11 -5.14 9.87 4.16
C ARG A 11 -4.49 10.45 5.42
N TYR A 12 -5.22 10.51 6.53
CA TYR A 12 -4.66 10.97 7.79
C TYR A 12 -3.56 10.05 8.33
N ARG A 13 -3.76 8.72 8.29
CA ARG A 13 -2.72 7.74 8.64
C ARG A 13 -1.49 7.89 7.76
N GLU A 14 -1.71 8.14 6.47
CA GLU A 14 -0.63 8.40 5.53
C GLU A 14 0.14 9.68 5.87
N LEU A 15 -0.56 10.78 6.15
CA LEU A 15 0.04 12.03 6.58
C LEU A 15 0.91 11.83 7.83
N LEU A 16 0.40 11.14 8.85
CA LEU A 16 1.17 10.87 10.08
C LEU A 16 2.45 10.07 9.82
N ARG A 17 2.41 9.08 8.92
CA ARG A 17 3.61 8.33 8.52
C ARG A 17 4.64 9.22 7.80
N LEU A 18 4.19 10.18 7.01
CA LEU A 18 5.09 11.13 6.34
C LEU A 18 5.69 12.12 7.35
N LEU A 19 4.89 12.61 8.29
CA LEU A 19 5.37 13.52 9.34
C LEU A 19 6.42 12.86 10.25
N GLN A 20 6.37 11.54 10.44
CA GLN A 20 7.41 10.81 11.17
C GLN A 20 8.79 10.85 10.48
N ARG A 21 8.84 11.12 9.17
CA ARG A 21 10.11 11.24 8.42
C ARG A 21 10.72 12.63 8.50
N LEU A 22 9.98 13.62 8.99
CA LEU A 22 10.52 14.96 9.19
C LEU A 22 11.55 14.96 10.32
N PRO A 23 12.49 15.93 10.32
CA PRO A 23 13.38 16.16 11.46
C PRO A 23 12.57 16.30 12.75
N THR A 24 13.04 15.68 13.84
CA THR A 24 12.34 15.62 15.14
C THR A 24 11.88 16.99 15.65
N ALA A 25 12.68 18.02 15.42
CA ALA A 25 12.35 19.41 15.77
C ALA A 25 11.09 19.94 15.08
N LYS A 26 10.79 19.51 13.85
CA LYS A 26 9.64 19.96 13.04
C LYS A 26 8.47 18.98 13.09
N ALA A 27 8.74 17.71 13.34
CA ALA A 27 7.73 16.64 13.31
C ALA A 27 6.62 16.85 14.35
N ALA A 28 6.96 17.25 15.59
CA ALA A 28 5.99 17.46 16.66
C ALA A 28 5.03 18.63 16.36
N ALA A 29 5.59 19.78 15.94
CA ALA A 29 4.81 20.96 15.58
C ALA A 29 3.90 20.70 14.38
N ALA A 30 4.44 20.11 13.31
CA ALA A 30 3.65 19.78 12.11
C ALA A 30 2.54 18.76 12.40
N ARG A 31 2.76 17.82 13.33
CA ARG A 31 1.74 16.88 13.78
C ARG A 31 0.63 17.56 14.56
N ALA A 32 0.97 18.48 15.47
CA ALA A 32 -0.01 19.24 16.23
C ALA A 32 -0.88 20.11 15.31
N GLU A 33 -0.26 20.80 14.36
CA GLU A 33 -0.95 21.62 13.35
C GLU A 33 -1.92 20.75 12.53
N ALA A 34 -1.44 19.64 11.97
CA ALA A 34 -2.28 18.72 11.19
C ALA A 34 -3.49 18.20 11.99
N GLN A 35 -3.30 17.89 13.28
CA GLN A 35 -4.38 17.45 14.16
C GLN A 35 -5.40 18.56 14.43
N GLN A 36 -4.94 19.78 14.67
CA GLN A 36 -5.82 20.94 14.87
C GLN A 36 -6.63 21.25 13.61
N THR A 37 -6.00 21.28 12.43
CA THR A 37 -6.69 21.55 11.16
C THR A 37 -7.79 20.53 10.87
N ILE A 38 -7.52 19.24 11.10
CA ILE A 38 -8.52 18.18 10.85
C ILE A 38 -9.68 18.27 11.84
N ARG A 39 -9.41 18.59 13.11
CA ARG A 39 -10.47 18.79 14.11
C ARG A 39 -11.33 20.00 13.80
N GLN A 40 -10.73 21.11 13.39
CA GLN A 40 -11.46 22.32 12.98
C GLN A 40 -12.40 22.04 11.80
N ARG A 41 -11.90 21.32 10.79
CA ARG A 41 -12.67 20.99 9.57
C ARG A 41 -13.65 19.82 9.75
N GLN A 42 -13.69 19.17 10.92
CA GLN A 42 -14.57 18.03 11.18
C GLN A 42 -16.05 18.42 11.23
N GLN A 43 -16.34 19.66 11.65
CA GLN A 43 -17.70 20.15 11.83
C GLN A 43 -18.32 20.73 10.54
N GLU A 44 -17.54 20.78 9.45
CA GLU A 44 -18.03 21.30 8.17
C GLU A 44 -19.13 20.40 7.61
N ALA A 45 -20.31 20.96 7.36
CA ALA A 45 -21.48 20.23 6.88
C ALA A 45 -21.62 20.26 5.35
N ASP A 46 -20.99 21.25 4.70
CA ASP A 46 -21.06 21.43 3.25
C ASP A 46 -20.25 20.33 2.51
N PRO A 47 -20.90 19.51 1.64
CA PRO A 47 -20.22 18.47 0.89
C PRO A 47 -19.17 18.99 -0.10
N GLU A 48 -19.33 20.19 -0.66
CA GLU A 48 -18.37 20.75 -1.62
C GLU A 48 -17.07 21.15 -0.92
N GLN A 49 -17.19 21.80 0.24
CA GLN A 49 -16.05 22.15 1.09
C GLN A 49 -15.30 20.91 1.62
N GLN A 50 -16.04 19.85 2.01
CA GLN A 50 -15.42 18.59 2.41
C GLN A 50 -14.56 17.98 1.29
N LEU A 51 -15.04 18.03 0.03
CA LEU A 51 -14.27 17.57 -1.13
C LEU A 51 -13.04 18.45 -1.37
N GLN A 52 -13.17 19.77 -1.21
CA GLN A 52 -12.06 20.70 -1.36
C GLN A 52 -10.97 20.44 -0.31
N TYR A 53 -11.33 20.25 0.95
CA TYR A 53 -10.38 19.88 2.01
C TYR A 53 -9.70 18.54 1.77
N LEU A 54 -10.41 17.57 1.19
CA LEU A 54 -9.83 16.29 0.82
C LEU A 54 -8.79 16.45 -0.31
N LYS A 55 -9.07 17.29 -1.31
CA LYS A 55 -8.11 17.63 -2.39
C LYS A 55 -6.87 18.33 -1.83
N GLU A 56 -7.04 19.31 -0.94
CA GLU A 56 -5.94 19.99 -0.26
C GLU A 56 -5.07 19.01 0.55
N LEU A 57 -5.70 18.10 1.29
CA LEU A 57 -5.00 17.07 2.06
C LEU A 57 -4.18 16.16 1.14
N ALA A 58 -4.75 15.72 0.02
CA ALA A 58 -4.06 14.90 -0.96
C ALA A 58 -2.86 15.63 -1.60
N ALA A 59 -3.00 16.92 -1.91
CA ALA A 59 -1.92 17.75 -2.43
C ALA A 59 -0.77 17.90 -1.42
N LYS A 60 -1.08 18.20 -0.14
CA LYS A 60 -0.09 18.27 0.94
C LYS A 60 0.66 16.94 1.13
N ILE A 61 -0.05 15.82 1.07
CA ILE A 61 0.57 14.48 1.11
C ILE A 61 1.50 14.25 -0.08
N GLY A 62 1.08 14.64 -1.30
CA GLY A 62 1.91 14.56 -2.50
C GLY A 62 3.21 15.35 -2.36
N PHE A 63 3.11 16.59 -1.88
CA PHE A 63 4.27 17.44 -1.60
C PHE A 63 5.21 16.83 -0.54
N LEU A 64 4.66 16.30 0.55
CA LEU A 64 5.46 15.65 1.59
C LEU A 64 6.16 14.39 1.08
N ARG A 65 5.54 13.60 0.19
CA ARG A 65 6.20 12.43 -0.41
C ARG A 65 7.42 12.81 -1.24
N ILE A 66 7.40 13.96 -1.91
CA ILE A 66 8.51 14.47 -2.72
C ILE A 66 9.62 15.02 -1.81
N THR A 67 9.25 15.81 -0.81
CA THR A 67 10.22 16.49 0.08
C THR A 67 10.79 15.58 1.16
N THR A 68 10.09 14.50 1.52
CA THR A 68 10.55 13.47 2.47
C THR A 68 10.66 12.11 1.79
N PRO A 69 11.65 11.93 0.89
CA PRO A 69 11.83 10.68 0.19
C PRO A 69 12.13 9.55 1.19
N ARG A 70 11.71 8.35 0.82
CA ARG A 70 11.97 7.14 1.62
C ARG A 70 13.45 6.85 1.66
N ARG A 71 13.92 6.30 2.77
CA ARG A 71 15.29 5.79 2.85
C ARG A 71 15.40 4.47 2.07
N PRO A 72 16.51 4.22 1.38
CA PRO A 72 16.77 2.91 0.78
C PRO A 72 16.65 1.81 1.86
N GLY A 73 15.86 0.76 1.62
CA GLY A 73 15.62 -0.32 2.58
C GLY A 73 14.47 -0.09 3.58
N GLU A 74 13.80 1.07 3.56
CA GLU A 74 12.59 1.29 4.34
C GLU A 74 11.46 0.42 3.79
N ALA A 75 11.04 -0.59 4.54
CA ALA A 75 10.01 -1.54 4.12
C ALA A 75 8.72 -0.79 3.73
N LEU A 76 8.22 -1.06 2.53
CA LEU A 76 6.80 -0.88 2.23
C LEU A 76 6.07 -1.85 3.16
N GLU A 77 5.48 -1.38 4.25
CA GLU A 77 4.53 -2.20 5.00
C GLU A 77 3.12 -2.02 4.40
N PRO A 78 2.67 -2.88 3.47
CA PRO A 78 1.45 -3.62 3.70
C PRO A 78 1.81 -4.77 4.63
N GLY A 79 1.36 -4.74 5.88
CA GLY A 79 1.40 -5.93 6.71
C GLY A 79 0.67 -7.04 5.95
N SER A 80 1.43 -7.98 5.37
CA SER A 80 0.89 -9.21 4.83
C SER A 80 0.47 -10.02 6.05
N PHE A 81 -0.83 -10.17 6.24
CA PHE A 81 -1.37 -11.04 7.26
C PHE A 81 -1.66 -12.37 6.58
N VAL A 82 -1.05 -13.44 7.08
CA VAL A 82 -1.24 -14.79 6.56
C VAL A 82 -1.93 -15.59 7.64
N LEU A 83 -2.99 -16.30 7.29
CA LEU A 83 -3.66 -17.20 8.21
C LEU A 83 -2.82 -18.49 8.30
N ARG A 84 -2.26 -18.78 9.46
CA ARG A 84 -1.58 -20.06 9.76
C ARG A 84 -2.25 -20.68 10.97
N ASP A 85 -2.64 -21.94 10.86
CA ASP A 85 -3.24 -22.70 11.97
C ASP A 85 -4.45 -21.99 12.62
N GLY A 86 -5.27 -21.34 11.80
CA GLY A 86 -6.44 -20.59 12.26
C GLY A 86 -6.14 -19.25 12.95
N GLN A 87 -4.88 -18.85 13.06
CA GLN A 87 -4.46 -17.58 13.65
C GLN A 87 -3.95 -16.59 12.60
N LEU A 88 -4.28 -15.32 12.78
CA LEU A 88 -3.86 -14.24 11.89
C LEU A 88 -2.44 -13.79 12.30
N VAL A 89 -1.42 -14.24 11.55
CA VAL A 89 -0.02 -13.95 11.87
C VAL A 89 0.52 -12.90 10.90
N LYS A 90 1.27 -11.91 11.41
CA LYS A 90 2.04 -10.97 10.58
C LYS A 90 3.18 -11.76 9.94
N GLY A 91 3.02 -12.13 8.68
CA GLY A 91 4.03 -12.88 7.93
C GLY A 91 4.33 -12.14 6.63
N SER A 92 5.60 -12.02 6.25
CA SER A 92 5.91 -11.80 4.83
C SER A 92 5.35 -13.00 4.09
N GLY A 93 4.29 -12.83 3.29
CA GLY A 93 3.91 -13.86 2.33
C GLY A 93 5.17 -14.22 1.57
N GLN A 94 5.60 -15.48 1.62
CA GLN A 94 6.67 -15.95 0.75
C GLN A 94 6.30 -15.49 -0.66
N ASP A 95 7.27 -14.85 -1.30
CA ASP A 95 7.15 -14.20 -2.60
C ASP A 95 6.10 -14.87 -3.49
N LYS A 96 5.24 -14.06 -4.12
CA LYS A 96 4.30 -14.53 -5.15
C LYS A 96 5.10 -15.01 -6.37
N GLY A 97 5.68 -16.19 -6.27
CA GLY A 97 6.53 -16.81 -7.29
C GLY A 97 7.89 -16.14 -7.43
N SER A 98 8.94 -16.95 -7.56
CA SER A 98 10.21 -16.50 -8.14
C SER A 98 9.91 -15.85 -9.50
N ARG A 99 10.49 -14.67 -9.73
CA ARG A 99 10.38 -13.97 -11.02
C ARG A 99 10.96 -14.90 -12.10
N VAL A 100 10.10 -15.52 -12.90
CA VAL A 100 10.50 -16.52 -13.92
C VAL A 100 11.41 -15.90 -15.00
N ALA A 101 11.45 -14.57 -15.09
CA ALA A 101 12.27 -13.79 -16.00
C ALA A 101 13.44 -13.06 -15.28
N ASP A 102 14.06 -13.68 -14.29
CA ASP A 102 15.33 -13.22 -13.71
C ASP A 102 16.57 -13.75 -14.48
N GLY A 103 16.34 -14.52 -15.55
CA GLY A 103 17.40 -15.10 -16.39
C GLY A 103 18.12 -16.30 -15.75
N SER A 104 17.72 -16.71 -14.54
CA SER A 104 18.36 -17.81 -13.80
C SER A 104 17.86 -19.20 -14.20
N ILE A 105 16.75 -19.28 -14.93
CA ILE A 105 16.13 -20.53 -15.38
C ILE A 105 15.95 -20.54 -16.89
N SER A 106 16.15 -21.71 -17.50
CA SER A 106 15.98 -21.86 -18.94
C SER A 106 14.51 -21.72 -19.35
N LYS A 107 14.27 -21.38 -20.63
CA LYS A 107 12.91 -21.28 -21.19
C LYS A 107 12.10 -22.56 -21.00
N GLU A 108 12.77 -23.71 -21.08
CA GLU A 108 12.16 -25.03 -20.91
C GLU A 108 11.76 -25.29 -19.45
N GLU A 109 12.61 -24.92 -18.51
CA GLU A 109 12.31 -25.03 -17.08
C GLU A 109 11.17 -24.10 -16.66
N ALA A 110 11.13 -22.89 -17.20
CA ALA A 110 10.04 -21.95 -17.01
C ALA A 110 8.70 -22.51 -17.51
N GLN A 111 8.69 -23.11 -18.71
CA GLN A 111 7.50 -23.73 -19.29
C GLN A 111 7.02 -24.93 -18.45
N ARG A 112 7.95 -25.77 -17.95
CA ARG A 112 7.62 -26.89 -17.07
C ARG A 112 6.96 -26.42 -15.78
N LYS A 113 7.59 -25.47 -15.07
CA LYS A 113 7.06 -24.91 -13.82
C LYS A 113 5.68 -24.26 -14.04
N ASN A 114 5.51 -23.53 -15.13
CA ASN A 114 4.22 -22.90 -15.44
C ASN A 114 3.10 -23.94 -15.64
N ARG A 115 3.38 -25.05 -16.33
CA ARG A 115 2.40 -26.15 -16.50
C ARG A 115 2.04 -26.83 -15.17
N GLU A 116 3.04 -27.06 -14.32
CA GLU A 116 2.82 -27.62 -12.98
C GLU A 116 1.97 -26.70 -12.11
N HIS A 117 2.28 -25.40 -12.11
CA HIS A 117 1.53 -24.39 -11.38
C HIS A 117 0.09 -24.30 -11.88
N TYR A 118 -0.12 -24.28 -13.20
CA TYR A 118 -1.46 -24.24 -13.79
C TYR A 118 -2.31 -25.44 -13.38
N LYS A 119 -1.72 -26.65 -13.40
CA LYS A 119 -2.41 -27.87 -12.93
C LYS A 119 -2.75 -27.79 -11.44
N ARG A 120 -1.84 -27.26 -10.60
CA ARG A 120 -2.05 -27.10 -9.17
C ARG A 120 -3.16 -26.08 -8.85
N PHE A 121 -3.22 -24.97 -9.56
CA PHE A 121 -4.19 -23.90 -9.30
C PHE A 121 -5.57 -24.19 -9.88
N TYR A 122 -5.65 -24.76 -11.08
CA TYR A 122 -6.91 -24.92 -11.82
C TYR A 122 -7.40 -26.38 -11.91
N GLY A 123 -6.63 -27.33 -11.38
CA GLY A 123 -7.00 -28.76 -11.38
C GLY A 123 -7.04 -29.42 -12.77
N LYS A 124 -6.64 -28.71 -13.82
CA LYS A 124 -6.68 -29.16 -15.23
C LYS A 124 -5.33 -28.93 -15.90
N SER A 125 -4.97 -29.76 -16.87
CA SER A 125 -3.77 -29.54 -17.68
C SER A 125 -3.96 -28.32 -18.59
N MET A 126 -2.90 -27.51 -18.71
CA MET A 126 -2.87 -26.37 -19.63
C MET A 126 -3.00 -26.87 -21.08
N ALA A 127 -3.88 -26.25 -21.88
CA ALA A 127 -4.05 -26.59 -23.29
C ALA A 127 -2.78 -26.24 -24.07
N LYS A 128 -2.39 -27.09 -25.02
CA LYS A 128 -1.11 -27.02 -25.75
C LYS A 128 -0.94 -25.75 -26.60
N GLU A 129 -2.00 -24.97 -26.78
CA GLU A 129 -2.08 -23.78 -27.65
C GLU A 129 -2.10 -22.43 -26.92
N MET A 130 -2.15 -22.41 -25.58
CA MET A 130 -2.05 -21.13 -24.85
C MET A 130 -0.58 -20.73 -24.65
N PHE A 131 -0.04 -20.01 -25.62
CA PHE A 131 1.19 -19.24 -25.46
C PHE A 131 0.83 -17.75 -25.32
N PHE A 132 1.31 -17.11 -24.24
CA PHE A 132 1.42 -15.65 -24.10
C PHE A 132 2.90 -15.29 -24.07
#